data_AF-A0A1E5NXE0-F1
#
_entry.id   AF-A0A1E5NXE0-F1
#
_cell.length_a   1.000
_cell.length_b   1.000
_cell.length_c   1.000
_cell.angle_alpha   90.00
_cell.angle_beta   90.00
_cell.angle_gamma   90.00
#
_symmetry.space_group_name_H-M   'P 1'
#
loop_
_entity.id
_entity.type
_entity.pdbx_description
1 polymer ?
#
loop_
_entity_poly.entity_id
_entity_poly.type
_entity_poly.pdbx_seq_one_letter_code
_entity_poly.pdbx_strand_id
1 'polypeptide(L)'
;MSYTEEAAEIAAAVAGLPVKVRRWTPDPQNPERRRFAGWEPATVAGPAADSDAIAWGVTFGDGRNGSVQWSDVMFPPESFEEAARRLPSRTA
;
A
#
# COMPACT_ATOMS: atom_id res chain seq x y z
N MET A 1 -12.16 2.51 17.89
CA MET A 1 -11.86 2.29 16.46
C MET A 1 -10.89 1.12 16.40
N SER A 2 -11.19 0.10 15.61
CA SER A 2 -10.28 -1.03 15.40
C SER A 2 -9.15 -0.64 14.43
N TYR A 3 -8.02 -1.34 14.52
CA TYR A 3 -6.88 -1.12 13.63
C TYR A 3 -7.24 -1.36 12.15
N THR A 4 -8.14 -2.31 11.90
CA THR A 4 -8.73 -2.61 10.59
C THR A 4 -9.51 -1.42 10.01
N GLU A 5 -10.38 -0.82 10.82
CA GLU A 5 -11.18 0.35 10.40
C GLU A 5 -10.28 1.54 10.11
N GLU A 6 -9.27 1.76 10.96
CA GLU A 6 -8.28 2.82 10.75
C GLU A 6 -7.49 2.61 9.44
N ALA A 7 -7.04 1.39 9.15
CA ALA A 7 -6.34 1.09 7.91
C ALA A 7 -7.22 1.32 6.66
N ALA A 8 -8.51 0.97 6.74
CA ALA A 8 -9.46 1.20 5.66
C ALA A 8 -9.77 2.70 5.47
N GLU A 9 -9.94 3.46 6.55
CA GLU A 9 -10.12 4.92 6.49
C GLU A 9 -8.91 5.60 5.83
N ILE A 10 -7.70 5.21 6.23
CA ILE A 10 -6.46 5.74 5.65
C ILE A 10 -6.39 5.40 4.16
N ALA A 11 -6.61 4.13 3.79
CA ALA A 11 -6.57 3.68 2.40
C ALA A 11 -7.59 4.43 1.51
N ALA A 12 -8.79 4.68 2.04
CA ALA A 12 -9.81 5.46 1.34
C ALA A 12 -9.41 6.94 1.18
N ALA A 13 -8.85 7.56 2.22
CA ALA A 13 -8.41 8.96 2.17
C ALA A 13 -7.26 9.20 1.19
N VAL A 14 -6.34 8.24 1.07
CA VAL A 14 -5.15 8.33 0.19
C VAL A 14 -5.36 7.70 -1.19
N ALA A 15 -6.59 7.29 -1.51
CA ALA A 15 -6.92 6.74 -2.83
C ALA A 15 -6.56 7.72 -3.97
N GLY A 16 -6.07 7.15 -5.06
CA GLY A 16 -5.57 7.88 -6.23
C GLY A 16 -4.15 8.43 -6.08
N LEU A 17 -3.51 8.33 -4.90
CA LEU A 17 -2.12 8.78 -4.74
C LEU A 17 -1.12 7.78 -5.33
N PRO A 18 -0.05 8.27 -5.99
CA PRO A 18 1.03 7.42 -6.44
C PRO A 18 1.85 6.93 -5.25
N VAL A 19 2.21 5.66 -5.30
CA VAL A 19 3.01 4.97 -4.29
C VAL A 19 4.03 4.06 -4.96
N LYS A 20 4.99 3.58 -4.18
CA LYS A 20 5.88 2.49 -4.53
C LYS A 20 5.54 1.30 -3.68
N VAL A 21 5.30 0.17 -4.33
CA VAL A 21 4.99 -1.10 -3.66
C VAL A 21 6.23 -1.98 -3.67
N ARG A 22 6.48 -2.62 -2.54
CA ARG A 22 7.61 -3.53 -2.37
C ARG A 22 7.40 -4.79 -3.21
N ARG A 23 8.35 -5.07 -4.11
CA ARG A 23 8.34 -6.29 -4.91
C ARG A 23 9.16 -7.37 -4.23
N TRP A 24 8.54 -8.52 -4.04
CA TRP A 24 9.14 -9.72 -3.46
C TRP A 24 9.29 -10.79 -4.55
N THR A 25 10.47 -11.43 -4.64
CA THR A 25 10.71 -12.58 -5.54
C THR A 25 11.13 -13.80 -4.74
N PRO A 26 10.84 -15.04 -5.19
CA PRO A 26 11.39 -16.24 -4.58
C PRO A 26 12.93 -16.18 -4.49
N ASP A 27 13.49 -16.62 -3.36
CA ASP A 27 14.92 -16.73 -3.20
C ASP A 27 15.42 -17.95 -4.01
N PRO A 28 16.37 -17.77 -4.95
CA PRO A 28 16.87 -18.88 -5.77
C PRO A 28 17.60 -19.95 -4.97
N GLN A 29 18.11 -19.63 -3.77
CA GLN A 29 18.78 -20.59 -2.88
C GLN A 29 17.80 -21.27 -1.92
N ASN A 30 16.65 -20.66 -1.67
CA ASN A 30 15.59 -21.22 -0.82
C ASN A 30 14.21 -20.77 -1.34
N PRO A 31 13.54 -21.57 -2.18
CA PRO A 31 12.25 -21.20 -2.79
C PRO A 31 11.11 -20.93 -1.79
N GLU A 32 11.22 -21.39 -0.54
CA GLU A 32 10.25 -21.12 0.53
C GLU A 32 10.38 -19.69 1.09
N ARG A 33 11.51 -19.02 0.83
CA ARG A 33 11.76 -17.65 1.24
C ARG A 33 11.53 -16.69 0.09
N ARG A 34 11.10 -15.47 0.42
CA ARG A 34 11.05 -14.35 -0.51
C ARG A 34 12.15 -13.36 -0.17
N ARG A 35 12.80 -12.83 -1.21
CA ARG A 35 13.77 -11.74 -1.10
C ARG A 35 13.21 -10.47 -1.74
N PHE A 36 13.63 -9.34 -1.20
CA PHE A 36 13.31 -8.04 -1.76
C PHE A 36 13.96 -7.90 -3.13
N ALA A 37 13.16 -7.58 -4.15
CA ALA A 37 13.60 -7.46 -5.53
C ALA A 37 13.60 -6.02 -6.05
N GLY A 38 12.96 -5.11 -5.33
CA GLY A 38 12.88 -3.70 -5.71
C GLY A 38 11.54 -3.09 -5.38
N TRP A 39 11.34 -1.86 -5.86
CA TRP A 39 10.10 -1.11 -5.72
C TRP A 39 9.41 -0.98 -7.08
N GLU A 40 8.10 -1.17 -7.11
CA GLU A 40 7.28 -1.06 -8.31
C GLU A 40 6.31 0.12 -8.17
N PRO A 41 6.16 0.99 -9.19
CA PRO A 41 5.21 2.09 -9.14
C PRO A 41 3.77 1.55 -9.16
N ALA A 42 2.93 2.13 -8.31
CA ALA A 42 1.51 1.84 -8.25
C ALA A 42 0.71 3.08 -7.83
N THR A 43 -0.61 2.95 -7.85
CA THR A 43 -1.56 3.95 -7.35
C THR A 43 -2.47 3.26 -6.33
N VAL A 44 -2.75 3.94 -5.22
CA VAL A 44 -3.69 3.41 -4.22
C VAL A 44 -5.10 3.38 -4.82
N ALA A 45 -5.72 2.21 -4.86
CA ALA A 45 -7.10 2.04 -5.32
C ALA A 45 -8.12 2.23 -4.19
N GLY A 46 -7.69 2.06 -2.94
CA GLY A 46 -8.52 2.15 -1.75
C GLY A 46 -8.28 0.97 -0.80
N PRO A 47 -9.23 0.64 0.09
CA PRO A 47 -9.20 -0.58 0.87
C PRO A 47 -9.15 -1.83 -0.02
N ALA A 48 -8.44 -2.89 0.39
CA ALA A 48 -8.45 -4.15 -0.35
C ALA A 48 -9.85 -4.81 -0.29
N ALA A 49 -10.32 -5.35 -1.41
CA ALA A 49 -11.65 -5.96 -1.52
C ALA A 49 -11.75 -7.33 -0.81
N ASP A 50 -10.67 -8.10 -0.80
CA ASP A 50 -10.67 -9.48 -0.33
C ASP A 50 -9.55 -9.72 0.70
N SER A 51 -9.98 -9.95 1.95
CA SER A 51 -9.38 -10.92 2.87
C SER A 51 -8.18 -10.54 3.75
N ASP A 52 -7.72 -9.28 3.81
CA ASP A 52 -6.82 -8.88 4.90
C ASP A 52 -7.08 -7.44 5.33
N ALA A 53 -7.53 -7.28 6.57
CA ALA A 53 -8.03 -6.04 7.17
C ALA A 53 -7.08 -4.84 7.09
N ILE A 54 -5.79 -5.12 6.91
CA ILE A 54 -4.69 -4.15 6.91
C ILE A 54 -4.06 -3.98 5.52
N ALA A 55 -4.57 -4.68 4.52
CA ALA A 55 -4.09 -4.60 3.16
C ALA A 55 -4.80 -3.50 2.37
N TRP A 56 -4.06 -2.86 1.48
CA TRP A 56 -4.55 -1.82 0.59
C TRP A 56 -4.67 -2.37 -0.82
N GLY A 57 -5.74 -1.97 -1.51
CA GLY A 57 -5.88 -2.18 -2.94
C GLY A 57 -4.95 -1.22 -3.68
N VAL A 58 -4.22 -1.74 -4.67
CA VAL A 58 -3.34 -0.96 -5.53
C VAL A 58 -3.53 -1.33 -7.00
N THR A 59 -3.31 -0.37 -7.87
CA THR A 59 -3.21 -0.56 -9.32
C THR A 59 -1.76 -0.28 -9.72
N PHE A 60 -1.06 -1.29 -10.22
CA PHE A 60 0.33 -1.18 -10.66
C PHE A 60 0.43 -0.40 -11.98
N GLY A 61 1.61 0.14 -12.29
CA GLY A 61 1.84 0.91 -13.52
C GLY A 61 1.61 0.12 -14.83
N ASP A 62 1.56 -1.22 -14.77
CA ASP A 62 1.23 -2.11 -15.88
C ASP A 62 -0.28 -2.45 -15.98
N GLY A 63 -1.12 -1.83 -15.13
CA GLY A 63 -2.57 -2.00 -15.10
C GLY A 63 -3.07 -3.19 -14.28
N ARG A 64 -2.18 -4.00 -13.68
CA ARG A 64 -2.60 -5.07 -12.77
C ARG A 64 -3.16 -4.47 -11.48
N ASN A 65 -4.19 -5.09 -10.92
CA ASN A 65 -4.66 -4.81 -9.58
C ASN A 65 -4.08 -5.82 -8.58
N GLY A 66 -3.85 -5.39 -7.36
CA GLY A 66 -3.38 -6.26 -6.28
C GLY A 66 -3.79 -5.77 -4.90
N SER A 67 -3.66 -6.67 -3.92
CA SER A 67 -3.78 -6.38 -2.50
C SER A 67 -2.38 -6.46 -1.89
N VAL A 68 -1.97 -5.42 -1.17
CA VAL A 68 -0.63 -5.30 -0.58
C VAL A 68 -0.71 -4.89 0.87
N GLN A 69 0.18 -5.42 1.71
CA GLN A 69 0.28 -4.99 3.09
C GLN A 69 0.70 -3.51 3.15
N TRP A 70 0.12 -2.73 4.04
CA TRP A 70 0.51 -1.32 4.19
C TRP A 70 2.03 -1.16 4.44
N SER A 71 2.65 -2.07 5.19
CA SER A 71 4.11 -2.05 5.43
C SER A 71 4.97 -2.22 4.17
N ASP A 72 4.39 -2.69 3.07
CA ASP A 72 5.02 -2.80 1.75
C ASP A 72 4.77 -1.58 0.86
N VAL A 73 4.11 -0.53 1.36
CA VAL A 73 3.79 0.70 0.63
C VAL A 73 4.70 1.85 1.08
N MET A 74 5.27 2.56 0.12
CA MET A 74 6.06 3.77 0.35
C MET A 74 5.48 4.92 -0.48
N PHE A 75 5.21 6.05 0.19
CA PHE A 75 4.85 7.29 -0.49
C PHE A 75 6.11 8.03 -0.96
N PRO A 76 6.20 8.41 -2.25
CA PRO A 76 7.13 9.44 -2.69
C PRO A 76 6.90 10.75 -1.93
N PRO A 77 7.90 11.64 -1.80
CA PRO A 77 7.79 12.86 -1.01
C PRO A 77 6.55 13.71 -1.34
N GLU A 78 6.24 13.91 -2.61
CA GLU A 78 5.10 14.74 -3.04
C GLU A 78 3.75 14.10 -2.66
N SER A 79 3.69 12.77 -2.77
CA SER A 79 2.49 12.00 -2.43
C SER A 79 2.32 11.87 -0.92
N PHE A 80 3.42 11.87 -0.16
CA PHE A 80 3.39 11.85 1.30
C PHE A 80 2.82 13.15 1.86
N GLU A 81 3.23 14.31 1.35
CA GLU A 81 2.66 15.61 1.77
C GLU A 81 1.16 15.71 1.47
N GLU A 82 0.74 15.20 0.32
CA GLU A 82 -0.68 15.17 -0.04
C GLU A 82 -1.45 14.17 0.84
N ALA A 83 -0.90 12.99 1.10
CA ALA A 83 -1.48 12.02 2.03
C ALA A 83 -1.65 12.61 3.43
N ALA A 84 -0.62 13.29 3.96
CA ALA A 84 -0.66 13.95 5.25
C ALA A 84 -1.68 15.11 5.31
N ARG A 85 -1.96 15.77 4.18
CA ARG A 85 -3.02 16.79 4.08
C ARG A 85 -4.43 16.18 4.06
N ARG A 86 -4.60 15.02 3.44
CA ARG A 86 -5.90 14.32 3.33
C ARG A 86 -6.29 13.58 4.58
N LEU A 87 -5.31 13.04 5.28
CA LEU A 87 -5.52 12.44 6.58
C LEU A 87 -5.75 13.57 7.58
N PRO A 88 -6.94 13.67 8.20
CA PRO A 88 -7.15 14.69 9.21
C PRO A 88 -6.08 14.52 10.28
N SER A 89 -5.51 15.63 10.75
CA SER A 89 -4.73 15.64 11.98
C SER A 89 -5.61 15.11 13.10
N ARG A 90 -5.64 13.79 13.32
CA ARG A 90 -6.16 13.19 14.54
C ARG A 90 -5.14 13.51 15.62
N THR A 91 -5.15 14.76 16.08
CA THR A 91 -4.64 15.10 17.40
C THR A 91 -5.46 14.28 18.38
N ALA A 92 -4.83 13.23 18.91
CA ALA A 92 -5.29 12.51 20.09
C ALA A 92 -5.45 13.48 21.28
#